data_AF-A0A9Q9BE72-F1
#
_entry.id   AF-A0A9Q9BE72-F1
#
_cell.length_a   1.000
_cell.length_b   1.000
_cell.length_c   1.000
_cell.angle_alpha   90.00
_cell.angle_beta   90.00
_cell.angle_gamma   90.00
#
_symmetry.space_group_name_H-M   'P 1'
#
loop_
_entity.id
_entity.type
_entity.pdbx_description
1 polymer ?
#
loop_
_entity_poly.entity_id
_entity_poly.type
_entity_poly.pdbx_seq_one_letter_code
_entity_poly.pdbx_strand_id
1 'polypeptide(L)'
;MKYDFNFLEDYFKDYNVTINIDGDTSFKITLDQEVTIYFQNAENEDDSLIAFVNGEWHCHDDIIFSGKNGYYISLNYIDFISEIIEGNVLICLLYSAGKLKDIFPIHKNYFDELDYMEFGEELRIKKLKIEKKFGKLNYEQEN
;
A
#
# COMPACT_ATOMS: atom_id res chain seq x y z
N MET A 1 -10.14 -9.97 -10.78
CA MET A 1 -10.60 -8.55 -10.81
C MET A 1 -9.51 -7.72 -11.49
N LYS A 2 -9.80 -6.79 -12.41
CA LYS A 2 -8.76 -5.90 -12.98
C LYS A 2 -8.73 -4.54 -12.29
N TYR A 3 -7.53 -4.02 -12.06
CA TYR A 3 -7.32 -2.68 -11.52
C TYR A 3 -7.46 -1.62 -12.62
N ASP A 4 -8.14 -0.53 -12.30
CA ASP A 4 -8.25 0.63 -13.18
C ASP A 4 -7.06 1.56 -12.93
N PHE A 5 -6.05 1.48 -13.80
CA PHE A 5 -4.84 2.29 -13.68
C PHE A 5 -5.09 3.77 -13.95
N ASN A 6 -6.08 4.12 -14.78
CA ASN A 6 -6.44 5.52 -14.99
C ASN A 6 -7.05 6.10 -13.72
N PHE A 7 -7.92 5.34 -13.06
CA PHE A 7 -8.47 5.73 -11.76
C PHE A 7 -7.37 5.88 -10.70
N LEU A 8 -6.43 4.93 -10.61
CA LEU A 8 -5.32 5.02 -9.65
C LEU A 8 -4.43 6.24 -9.94
N GLU A 9 -4.10 6.51 -11.20
CA GLU A 9 -3.35 7.70 -11.58
C GLU A 9 -4.09 8.97 -11.16
N ASP A 10 -5.39 9.07 -11.49
CA ASP A 10 -6.24 10.21 -11.15
C ASP A 10 -6.40 10.38 -9.63
N TYR A 11 -6.50 9.28 -8.89
CA TYR A 11 -6.62 9.29 -7.44
C TYR A 11 -5.34 9.83 -6.79
N PHE A 12 -4.17 9.41 -7.29
CA PHE A 12 -2.88 9.79 -6.73
C PHE A 12 -2.29 11.09 -7.28
N LYS A 13 -2.87 11.69 -8.32
CA LYS A 13 -2.35 12.92 -8.95
C LYS A 13 -2.18 14.08 -7.97
N ASP A 14 -3.03 14.16 -6.95
CA ASP A 14 -3.04 15.20 -5.93
C ASP A 14 -2.16 14.87 -4.72
N TYR A 15 -1.43 13.76 -4.73
CA TYR A 15 -0.55 13.33 -3.64
C TYR A 15 0.92 13.42 -4.05
N ASN A 16 1.79 13.69 -3.08
CA ASN A 16 3.24 13.74 -3.24
C ASN A 16 3.82 12.33 -3.27
N VAL A 17 3.45 11.56 -4.30
CA VAL A 17 3.92 10.20 -4.56
C VAL A 17 4.58 10.13 -5.92
N THR A 18 5.42 9.11 -6.13
CA THR A 18 5.95 8.80 -7.46
C THR A 18 5.17 7.66 -8.06
N ILE A 19 4.52 7.92 -9.20
CA ILE A 19 3.78 6.93 -9.99
C ILE A 19 4.66 6.48 -11.15
N ASN A 20 4.70 5.18 -11.41
CA ASN A 20 5.36 4.60 -12.58
C ASN A 20 4.41 3.56 -13.20
N ILE A 21 4.07 3.75 -14.47
CA ILE A 21 3.19 2.87 -15.23
C ILE A 21 4.05 2.16 -16.28
N ASP A 22 4.01 0.83 -16.29
CA ASP A 22 4.75 0.00 -17.23
C ASP A 22 3.76 -0.75 -18.13
N GLY A 23 3.51 -0.18 -19.31
CA GLY A 23 2.50 -0.66 -20.25
C GLY A 23 1.09 -0.68 -19.66
N ASP A 24 0.30 -1.66 -20.10
CA ASP A 24 -1.10 -1.84 -19.65
C ASP A 24 -1.22 -2.87 -18.52
N THR A 25 -0.10 -3.39 -18.01
CA THR A 25 -0.09 -4.54 -17.09
C THR A 25 0.40 -4.20 -15.70
N SER A 26 1.18 -3.12 -15.50
CA SER A 26 1.74 -2.77 -14.20
C SER A 26 1.58 -1.29 -13.85
N PHE A 27 1.17 -1.03 -12.61
CA PHE A 27 1.10 0.29 -11.99
C PHE A 27 1.85 0.28 -10.66
N LYS A 28 2.84 1.15 -10.48
CA LYS A 28 3.68 1.23 -9.29
C LYS A 28 3.55 2.59 -8.63
N ILE A 29 3.47 2.59 -7.30
CA ILE A 29 3.38 3.82 -6.49
C ILE A 29 4.40 3.74 -5.37
N THR A 30 5.33 4.68 -5.39
CA THR A 30 6.28 4.86 -4.29
C THR A 30 5.68 5.82 -3.28
N LEU A 31 5.38 5.30 -2.09
CA LEU A 31 4.73 6.02 -1.00
C LEU A 31 5.75 6.59 0.01
N ASP A 32 6.92 5.96 0.11
CA ASP A 32 8.10 6.41 0.86
C ASP A 32 9.36 5.73 0.30
N GLN A 33 10.56 6.11 0.74
CA GLN A 33 11.85 5.61 0.26
C GLN A 33 12.00 4.09 0.30
N GLU A 34 11.31 3.43 1.22
CA GLU A 34 11.37 1.97 1.42
C GLU A 34 10.09 1.25 0.99
N VAL A 35 9.05 2.00 0.57
CA VAL A 35 7.71 1.44 0.35
C VAL A 35 7.21 1.82 -1.03
N THR A 36 7.22 0.81 -1.91
CA THR A 36 6.58 0.88 -3.23
C THR A 36 5.56 -0.24 -3.33
N ILE A 37 4.31 0.13 -3.60
CA ILE A 37 3.23 -0.81 -3.92
C ILE A 37 3.21 -0.97 -5.44
N TYR A 38 2.99 -2.19 -5.93
CA TYR A 38 2.67 -2.42 -7.33
C TYR A 38 1.37 -3.20 -7.48
N PHE A 39 0.63 -2.82 -8.51
CA PHE A 39 -0.59 -3.45 -8.98
C PHE A 39 -0.28 -4.04 -10.34
N GLN A 40 -0.67 -5.29 -10.56
CA GLN A 40 -0.45 -5.96 -11.83
C GLN A 40 -1.73 -6.62 -12.32
N ASN A 41 -2.12 -6.30 -13.54
CA ASN A 41 -3.21 -6.97 -14.26
C ASN A 41 -2.62 -8.07 -15.15
N ALA A 42 -3.11 -9.30 -15.05
CA ALA A 42 -2.74 -10.34 -16.00
C ALA A 42 -3.29 -10.02 -17.40
N GLU A 43 -2.50 -10.34 -18.44
CA GLU A 43 -2.88 -10.06 -19.83
C GLU A 43 -4.07 -10.91 -20.29
N ASN A 44 -4.09 -12.20 -19.91
CA ASN A 44 -4.99 -13.20 -20.47
C ASN A 44 -5.90 -13.87 -19.43
N GLU A 45 -5.79 -13.49 -18.16
CA GLU A 45 -6.54 -14.07 -17.06
C GLU A 45 -7.27 -12.96 -16.29
N ASP A 46 -8.38 -13.32 -15.63
CA ASP A 46 -9.06 -12.44 -14.67
C ASP A 46 -8.33 -12.37 -13.31
N ASP A 47 -7.03 -12.69 -13.32
CA ASP A 47 -6.14 -12.61 -12.17
C ASP A 47 -5.40 -11.28 -12.16
N SER A 48 -5.28 -10.67 -10.99
CA SER A 48 -4.53 -9.43 -10.80
C SER A 48 -4.03 -9.41 -9.37
N LEU A 49 -2.84 -8.85 -9.16
CA LEU A 49 -2.23 -8.86 -7.84
C LEU A 49 -1.80 -7.48 -7.38
N ILE A 50 -1.90 -7.26 -6.07
CA ILE A 50 -1.30 -6.15 -5.35
C ILE A 50 -0.18 -6.68 -4.47
N ALA A 51 0.97 -6.01 -4.46
CA ALA A 51 2.14 -6.45 -3.71
C ALA A 51 3.07 -5.29 -3.37
N PHE A 52 4.02 -5.55 -2.46
CA PHE A 52 5.11 -4.62 -2.17
C PHE A 52 6.36 -5.00 -2.97
N VAL A 53 7.06 -4.00 -3.51
CA VAL A 53 8.37 -4.23 -4.12
C VAL A 53 9.36 -4.66 -3.04
N ASN A 54 10.13 -5.72 -3.30
CA ASN A 54 11.04 -6.35 -2.35
C ASN A 54 10.35 -7.03 -1.14
N GLY A 55 9.04 -7.26 -1.20
CA GLY A 55 8.31 -8.12 -0.28
C GLY A 55 7.89 -9.43 -0.94
N GLU A 56 7.59 -10.44 -0.11
CA GLU A 56 6.95 -11.68 -0.53
C GLU A 56 5.41 -11.56 -0.45
N TRP A 57 4.91 -10.64 0.39
CA TRP A 57 3.48 -10.40 0.53
C TRP A 57 2.85 -9.91 -0.78
N HIS A 58 1.76 -10.58 -1.15
CA HIS A 58 0.90 -10.21 -2.26
C HIS A 58 -0.53 -10.70 -2.01
N CYS A 59 -1.49 -10.09 -2.71
CA CYS A 59 -2.90 -10.47 -2.65
C CYS A 59 -3.49 -10.42 -4.06
N HIS A 60 -4.36 -11.38 -4.39
CA HIS A 60 -5.02 -11.49 -5.69
C HIS A 60 -6.50 -11.03 -5.67
N ASP A 61 -7.05 -10.88 -4.47
CA ASP A 61 -8.45 -10.53 -4.22
C ASP A 61 -8.51 -9.31 -3.27
N ASP A 62 -9.63 -9.14 -2.57
CA ASP A 62 -9.74 -8.18 -1.48
C ASP A 62 -8.71 -8.47 -0.36
N ILE A 63 -8.15 -7.40 0.19
CA ILE A 63 -7.22 -7.47 1.31
C ILE A 63 -8.02 -7.69 2.59
N ILE A 64 -7.83 -8.86 3.20
CA ILE A 64 -8.52 -9.25 4.44
C ILE A 64 -7.59 -9.03 5.62
N PHE A 65 -8.06 -8.27 6.62
CA PHE A 65 -7.42 -8.16 7.93
C PHE A 65 -8.30 -8.82 8.98
N SER A 66 -7.75 -9.76 9.75
CA SER A 66 -8.48 -10.51 10.77
C SER A 66 -7.87 -10.30 12.15
N GLY A 67 -8.70 -10.37 13.18
CA GLY A 67 -8.27 -10.29 14.58
C GLY A 67 -8.57 -11.57 15.36
N LYS A 68 -7.91 -11.76 16.51
CA LYS A 68 -8.00 -12.95 17.37
C LYS A 68 -9.41 -13.38 17.77
N ASN A 69 -10.38 -12.47 17.72
CA ASN A 69 -11.77 -12.72 18.08
C ASN A 69 -12.62 -13.24 16.91
N GLY A 70 -12.02 -13.50 15.74
CA GLY A 70 -12.69 -14.02 14.54
C GLY A 70 -13.41 -12.95 13.72
N TYR A 71 -13.32 -11.67 14.09
CA TYR A 71 -13.80 -10.57 13.28
C TYR A 71 -12.75 -10.19 12.23
N TYR A 72 -13.22 -9.78 11.06
CA TYR A 72 -12.35 -9.33 9.97
C TYR A 72 -12.97 -8.15 9.24
N ILE A 73 -12.11 -7.42 8.52
CA ILE A 73 -12.50 -6.48 7.47
C ILE A 73 -11.96 -6.97 6.14
N SER A 74 -12.68 -6.66 5.06
CA SER A 74 -12.28 -6.92 3.68
C SER A 74 -12.22 -5.58 2.97
N LEU A 75 -11.07 -5.24 2.41
CA LEU A 75 -10.87 -4.01 1.66
C LEU A 75 -10.60 -4.36 0.20
N ASN A 76 -11.36 -3.78 -0.73
CA ASN A 76 -10.92 -3.77 -2.12
C ASN A 76 -9.66 -2.88 -2.25
N TYR A 77 -9.04 -2.89 -3.42
CA TYR A 77 -7.79 -2.17 -3.65
C TYR A 77 -7.89 -0.63 -3.46
N ILE A 78 -9.06 -0.03 -3.72
CA ILE A 78 -9.30 1.41 -3.55
C ILE A 78 -9.42 1.75 -2.07
N ASP A 79 -10.20 0.94 -1.34
CA ASP A 79 -10.37 1.09 0.10
C ASP A 79 -9.04 0.86 0.82
N PHE A 80 -8.27 -0.15 0.41
CA PHE A 80 -6.93 -0.41 0.94
C PHE A 80 -6.00 0.79 0.80
N ILE A 81 -5.95 1.40 -0.39
CA ILE A 81 -5.17 2.62 -0.62
C ILE A 81 -5.66 3.79 0.23
N SER A 82 -6.97 3.97 0.33
CA SER A 82 -7.57 5.05 1.13
C SER A 82 -7.23 4.90 2.61
N GLU A 83 -7.33 3.68 3.13
CA GLU A 83 -7.00 3.34 4.52
C GLU A 83 -5.49 3.49 4.82
N ILE A 84 -4.60 3.31 3.83
CA ILE A 84 -3.17 3.65 3.96
C ILE A 84 -2.98 5.17 4.13
N ILE A 85 -3.65 5.98 3.31
CA ILE A 85 -3.54 7.44 3.34
C ILE A 85 -4.09 8.01 4.65
N GLU A 86 -5.21 7.46 5.14
CA GLU A 86 -5.78 7.80 6.44
C GLU A 86 -4.93 7.28 7.61
N GLY A 87 -4.06 6.31 7.31
CA GLY A 87 -3.13 5.68 8.24
C GLY A 87 -3.83 4.77 9.25
N ASN A 88 -4.89 4.11 8.79
CA ASN A 88 -5.54 2.99 9.44
C ASN A 88 -4.87 1.67 9.05
N VAL A 89 -4.39 1.58 7.81
CA VAL A 89 -3.42 0.56 7.37
C VAL A 89 -2.00 1.10 7.60
N LEU A 90 -1.19 0.32 8.30
CA LEU A 90 0.22 0.57 8.56
C LEU A 90 1.07 -0.41 7.74
N ILE A 91 2.29 -0.02 7.42
CA ILE A 91 3.22 -0.87 6.67
C ILE A 91 4.25 -1.45 7.64
N CYS A 92 4.33 -2.77 7.68
CA CYS A 92 5.33 -3.51 8.41
C CYS A 92 6.52 -3.81 7.50
N LEU A 93 7.72 -3.59 8.02
CA LEU A 93 8.97 -3.97 7.38
C LEU A 93 9.67 -4.94 8.33
N LEU A 94 9.75 -6.21 7.91
CA LEU A 94 10.38 -7.27 8.68
C LEU A 94 11.84 -7.37 8.25
N TYR A 95 12.77 -7.22 9.19
CA TYR A 95 14.20 -7.37 8.96
C TYR A 95 14.73 -8.59 9.70
N SER A 96 15.71 -9.25 9.09
CA SER A 96 16.52 -10.28 9.75
C SER A 96 18.00 -10.02 9.43
N ALA A 97 18.83 -9.98 10.47
CA ALA A 97 20.26 -9.64 10.33
C ALA A 97 20.52 -8.35 9.53
N GLY A 98 19.67 -7.33 9.70
CA GLY A 98 19.77 -6.03 9.03
C GLY A 98 19.33 -6.01 7.56
N LYS A 99 18.82 -7.12 7.02
CA LYS A 99 18.26 -7.19 5.66
C LYS A 99 16.75 -7.22 5.73
N LEU A 100 16.10 -6.47 4.84
CA LEU A 100 14.66 -6.53 4.66
C LEU A 100 14.28 -7.92 4.14
N LYS A 101 13.47 -8.64 4.91
CA LYS A 101 12.96 -9.97 4.62
C LYS A 101 11.59 -9.89 3.95
N ASP A 102 10.71 -9.03 4.46
CA ASP A 102 9.37 -8.85 3.90
C ASP A 102 8.80 -7.45 4.18
N ILE A 103 7.82 -7.06 3.39
CA ILE A 103 7.00 -5.86 3.58
C ILE A 103 5.54 -6.27 3.44
N PHE A 104 4.73 -6.01 4.46
CA PHE A 104 3.32 -6.36 4.44
C PHE A 104 2.47 -5.31 5.14
N PRO A 105 1.18 -5.17 4.78
CA PRO A 105 0.29 -4.25 5.42
C PRO A 105 -0.33 -4.88 6.67
N ILE A 106 -0.67 -4.06 7.66
CA ILE A 106 -1.50 -4.44 8.79
C ILE A 106 -2.58 -3.38 8.98
N HIS A 107 -3.74 -3.76 9.49
CA HIS A 107 -4.72 -2.79 9.94
C HIS A 107 -4.55 -2.54 11.44
N LYS A 108 -4.54 -1.28 11.89
CA LYS A 108 -4.24 -0.89 13.28
C LYS A 108 -5.15 -1.54 14.34
N ASN A 109 -6.35 -1.97 13.95
CA ASN A 109 -7.33 -2.62 14.83
C ASN A 109 -7.32 -4.16 14.72
N TYR A 110 -6.59 -4.74 13.77
CA TYR A 110 -6.55 -6.18 13.46
C TYR A 110 -5.09 -6.62 13.34
N PHE A 111 -4.35 -6.55 14.45
CA PHE A 111 -2.90 -6.78 14.47
C PHE A 111 -2.51 -7.94 15.38
N ASP A 112 -2.18 -9.06 14.77
CA ASP A 112 -1.83 -10.31 15.45
C ASP A 112 -0.43 -10.84 15.08
N GLU A 113 0.32 -10.10 14.27
CA GLU A 113 1.57 -10.57 13.63
C GLU A 113 2.77 -10.71 14.57
N LEU A 114 2.74 -10.10 15.77
CA LEU A 114 3.85 -10.19 16.72
C LEU A 114 4.09 -11.61 17.24
N ASP A 115 3.08 -12.48 17.16
CA ASP A 115 3.18 -13.84 17.68
C ASP A 115 4.07 -14.74 16.81
N TYR A 116 4.43 -14.31 15.60
CA TYR A 116 5.19 -15.10 14.62
C TYR A 116 6.65 -14.64 14.42
N MET A 117 7.13 -13.69 15.21
CA MET A 117 8.52 -13.20 15.10
C MET A 117 9.53 -14.24 15.59
N GLU A 118 10.58 -14.47 14.80
CA GLU A 118 11.70 -15.33 15.15
C GLU A 118 12.82 -14.57 15.89
N PHE A 119 13.68 -15.31 16.59
CA PHE A 119 14.82 -14.72 17.28
C PHE A 119 15.76 -13.99 16.31
N GLY A 120 16.06 -12.72 16.59
CA GLY A 120 16.93 -11.89 15.77
C GLY A 120 16.21 -11.13 14.65
N GLU A 121 14.88 -11.26 14.56
CA GLU A 121 14.07 -10.43 13.68
C GLU A 121 13.74 -9.07 14.32
N GLU A 122 13.61 -8.06 13.47
CA GLU A 122 13.23 -6.70 13.83
C GLU A 122 12.02 -6.30 12.98
N LEU A 123 10.92 -5.90 13.62
CA LEU A 123 9.74 -5.40 12.93
C LEU A 123 9.69 -3.87 13.06
N ARG A 124 9.72 -3.16 11.93
CA ARG A 124 9.50 -1.71 11.87
C ARG A 124 8.11 -1.43 11.33
N ILE A 125 7.31 -0.71 12.10
CA ILE A 125 5.95 -0.34 11.70
C ILE A 125 5.93 1.13 11.31
N LYS A 126 5.48 1.41 10.08
CA LYS A 126 5.41 2.76 9.51
C LYS A 126 3.96 3.15 9.30
N LYS A 127 3.55 4.25 9.93
CA LYS A 127 2.41 5.04 9.47
C LYS A 127 2.90 5.96 8.36
N LEU A 128 2.47 5.72 7.12
CA LEU A 128 2.89 6.54 5.99
C LEU A 128 2.25 7.93 6.09
N LYS A 129 3.03 8.96 5.76
CA LYS A 129 2.54 10.33 5.65
C LYS A 129 2.50 10.71 4.17
N ILE A 130 1.38 10.44 3.53
CA ILE A 130 1.19 10.76 2.11
C ILE A 130 0.58 12.17 2.02
N GLU A 131 1.44 13.15 1.75
CA GLU A 131 1.02 14.56 1.71
C GLU A 131 0.27 14.87 0.42
N LYS A 132 -0.81 15.65 0.51
CA LYS A 132 -1.42 16.23 -0.69
C LYS A 132 -0.48 17.29 -1.26
N LYS A 133 -0.36 17.33 -2.59
CA LYS A 133 0.19 18.47 -3.33
C LYS A 133 -0.72 19.66 -3.02
N PHE A 134 -0.29 20.56 -2.15
CA PHE A 134 -1.01 21.81 -1.97
C PHE A 134 -1.01 22.54 -3.32
N GLY A 135 -2.18 22.72 -3.90
CA GLY A 135 -2.33 23.62 -5.04
C GLY A 135 -1.73 24.96 -4.65
N LYS A 136 -0.93 25.56 -5.54
CA LYS A 136 -0.62 26.99 -5.43
C LYS A 136 -1.97 27.70 -5.36
N LEU A 137 -2.37 28.12 -4.17
CA LEU A 137 -3.42 29.12 -4.02
C LEU A 137 -2.83 30.41 -4.57
N ASN A 138 -2.99 30.61 -5.89
CA ASN A 138 -2.87 31.92 -6.49
C ASN A 138 -4.02 32.75 -5.90
N TYR A 139 -3.79 33.35 -4.74
CA TYR A 139 -4.53 34.54 -4.36
C TYR A 139 -4.04 35.63 -5.32
N GLU A 140 -4.70 35.72 -6.48
CA GLU A 140 -4.72 36.97 -7.22
C GLU A 140 -5.35 37.99 -6.27
N GLN A 141 -4.51 38.86 -5.72
CA GLN A 141 -4.97 40.08 -5.06
C GLN A 141 -5.61 40.95 -6.15
N GLU A 142 -6.92 40.90 -6.26
CA GLU A 142 -7.67 41.95 -6.93
C GLU A 142 -7.56 43.23 -6.09
N ASN A 143 -6.71 44.15 -6.59
CA ASN A 143 -6.65 45.61 -6.44
C ASN A 143 -7.18 46.27 -5.16
#